data_AF-A0A366LUI4-F1
#
_entry.id   AF-A0A366LUI4-F1
#
_cell.length_a   1.000
_cell.length_b   1.000
_cell.length_c   1.000
_cell.angle_alpha   90.00
_cell.angle_beta   90.00
_cell.angle_gamma   90.00
#
_symmetry.space_group_name_H-M   'P 1'
#
loop_
_entity.id
_entity.type
_entity.pdbx_description
1 polymer ?
#
loop_
_entity_poly.entity_id
_entity_poly.type
_entity_poly.pdbx_seq_one_letter_code
_entity_poly.pdbx_strand_id
1 'polypeptide(L)'
;MGTPGSASGLGKRTGGNAGTAPQADSTTHPRQAVQRAIVAADLALARLQMGSPEAASDVLHQCIDVAGATRARVPTARIAEVRRRLQPWRSEGFVGDIDDHLREAMLAL
;
A
#
# COMPACT_ATOMS: atom_id res chain seq x y z
N MET A 1 1.84 69.16 -29.65
CA MET A 1 2.86 68.12 -29.42
C MET A 1 2.60 67.51 -28.05
N GLY A 2 2.16 66.25 -28.04
CA GLY A 2 1.69 65.57 -26.83
C GLY A 2 2.82 64.93 -26.04
N THR A 3 2.73 65.01 -24.71
CA THR A 3 3.49 64.21 -23.76
C THR A 3 2.58 63.10 -23.21
N PRO A 4 2.97 61.81 -23.27
CA PRO A 4 2.19 60.74 -22.67
C PRO A 4 2.42 60.69 -21.15
N GLY A 5 1.32 60.69 -20.40
CA GLY A 5 1.28 60.55 -18.95
C GLY A 5 1.66 59.14 -18.49
N SER A 6 2.48 59.09 -17.44
CA SER A 6 2.74 57.90 -16.64
C SER A 6 1.48 57.47 -15.88
N ALA A 7 1.11 56.20 -15.99
CA ALA A 7 0.20 55.52 -15.06
C ALA A 7 0.78 54.16 -14.71
N SER A 8 1.62 54.14 -13.68
CA SER A 8 2.07 52.91 -13.01
C SER A 8 1.10 52.55 -11.88
N GLY A 9 0.69 51.28 -11.86
CA GLY A 9 0.29 50.60 -10.64
C GLY A 9 -1.20 50.56 -10.33
N LEU A 10 -1.89 49.50 -10.78
CA LEU A 10 -2.93 48.88 -9.94
C LEU A 10 -3.12 47.40 -10.33
N GLY A 11 -2.21 46.56 -9.83
CA GLY A 11 -2.38 45.11 -9.85
C GLY A 11 -3.48 44.68 -8.89
N LYS A 12 -4.70 44.50 -9.40
CA LYS A 12 -5.77 43.80 -8.69
C LYS A 12 -5.73 42.31 -9.05
N ARG A 13 -4.88 41.56 -8.34
CA ARG A 13 -5.01 40.10 -8.27
C ARG A 13 -6.12 39.80 -7.27
N THR A 14 -7.36 39.72 -7.74
CA THR A 14 -8.45 39.10 -6.99
C THR A 14 -8.06 37.66 -6.70
N GLY A 15 -7.61 37.46 -5.46
CA GLY A 15 -7.46 36.15 -4.85
C GLY A 15 -8.82 35.48 -4.71
N GLY A 16 -8.80 34.16 -4.85
CA GLY A 16 -9.99 33.34 -4.73
C GLY A 16 -9.83 32.00 -5.41
N ASN A 17 -8.66 31.34 -5.31
CA ASN A 17 -8.72 29.90 -5.35
C ASN A 17 -9.28 29.49 -3.99
N ALA A 18 -10.52 28.98 -3.99
CA ALA A 18 -11.01 28.20 -2.89
C ALA A 18 -10.18 26.91 -2.90
N GLY A 19 -9.02 26.97 -2.25
CA GLY A 19 -8.22 25.80 -1.95
C GLY A 19 -9.06 24.90 -1.06
N THR A 20 -9.56 23.82 -1.66
CA THR A 20 -10.17 22.68 -0.99
C THR A 20 -9.43 22.38 0.31
N ALA A 21 -10.11 22.51 1.44
CA ALA A 21 -9.59 22.08 2.73
C ALA A 21 -9.18 20.60 2.63
N PRO A 22 -7.99 20.20 3.12
CA PRO A 22 -7.68 18.79 3.21
C PRO A 22 -8.54 18.18 4.32
N GLN A 23 -9.62 17.47 3.95
CA GLN A 23 -10.17 16.42 4.80
C GLN A 23 -9.16 15.27 4.81
N ALA A 24 -8.12 15.41 5.62
CA ALA A 24 -7.09 14.41 5.80
C ALA A 24 -6.87 14.22 7.29
N ASP A 25 -7.48 13.19 7.87
CA ASP A 25 -6.92 12.58 9.08
C ASP A 25 -7.41 11.16 9.34
N SER A 26 -8.62 10.78 8.90
CA SER A 26 -9.14 9.43 9.18
C SER A 26 -8.84 8.37 8.11
N THR A 27 -8.51 8.74 6.87
CA THR A 27 -8.33 7.80 5.74
C THR A 27 -6.87 7.54 5.35
N THR A 28 -5.94 8.32 5.89
CA THR A 28 -4.50 8.20 5.63
C THR A 28 -3.96 6.85 6.13
N HIS A 29 -4.41 6.42 7.30
CA HIS A 29 -3.95 5.18 7.94
C HIS A 29 -4.27 3.92 7.12
N PRO A 30 -5.51 3.66 6.66
CA PRO A 30 -5.82 2.53 5.80
C PRO A 30 -5.04 2.53 4.48
N ARG A 31 -4.90 3.68 3.82
CA ARG A 31 -4.17 3.79 2.56
C ARG A 31 -2.68 3.47 2.73
N GLN A 32 -2.07 4.03 3.77
CA GLN A 32 -0.65 3.77 4.08
C GLN A 32 -0.42 2.29 4.43
N ALA A 33 -1.32 1.68 5.20
CA ALA A 33 -1.25 0.25 5.52
C ALA A 33 -1.30 -0.62 4.25
N VAL A 34 -2.25 -0.35 3.35
CA VAL A 34 -2.37 -1.07 2.08
C VAL A 34 -1.10 -0.92 1.23
N GLN A 35 -0.53 0.28 1.13
CA GLN A 35 0.71 0.49 0.38
C GLN A 35 1.89 -0.26 1.00
N ARG A 36 2.03 -0.26 2.33
CA ARG A 36 3.05 -1.06 3.03
C ARG A 36 2.88 -2.55 2.76
N ALA A 37 1.64 -3.06 2.76
CA ALA A 37 1.36 -4.46 2.45
C ALA A 37 1.72 -4.83 1.00
N ILE A 38 1.52 -3.93 0.04
CA ILE A 38 1.95 -4.15 -1.36
C ILE A 38 3.48 -4.25 -1.43
N VAL A 39 4.20 -3.30 -0.81
CA VAL A 39 5.67 -3.32 -0.76
C VAL A 39 6.19 -4.57 -0.06
N ALA A 40 5.55 -5.00 1.04
CA ALA A 40 5.90 -6.23 1.75
C ALA A 40 5.72 -7.47 0.86
N ALA A 41 4.62 -7.57 0.11
CA ALA A 41 4.43 -8.68 -0.81
C ALA A 41 5.49 -8.71 -1.92
N ASP A 42 5.88 -7.54 -2.45
CA ASP A 42 6.96 -7.46 -3.45
C ASP A 42 8.32 -7.85 -2.86
N LEU A 43 8.61 -7.47 -1.61
CA LEU A 43 9.79 -7.93 -0.86
C LEU A 43 9.77 -9.45 -0.65
N ALA A 44 8.62 -10.05 -0.31
CA ALA A 44 8.49 -11.49 -0.18
C ALA A 44 8.79 -12.21 -1.50
N LEU A 45 8.31 -11.68 -2.64
CA LEU A 45 8.66 -12.21 -3.96
C LEU A 45 10.16 -12.12 -4.26
N ALA A 46 10.80 -11.00 -3.91
CA ALA A 46 12.24 -10.84 -4.08
C ALA A 46 13.02 -11.86 -3.22
N ARG A 47 12.59 -12.11 -1.98
CA ARG A 47 13.19 -13.13 -1.11
C ARG A 47 13.08 -14.54 -1.68
N LEU A 48 11.94 -14.89 -2.27
CA LEU A 48 11.79 -16.17 -2.99
C LEU A 48 12.75 -16.29 -4.17
N GLN A 49 12.93 -15.22 -4.95
CA GLN A 49 13.88 -15.20 -6.07
C GLN A 49 15.33 -15.36 -5.61
N MET A 50 15.65 -14.92 -4.40
CA MET A 50 16.96 -15.11 -3.77
C MET A 50 17.09 -16.47 -3.05
N GLY A 51 16.11 -17.37 -3.16
CA GLY A 51 16.14 -18.69 -2.53
C GLY A 51 15.94 -18.67 -1.01
N SER A 52 15.29 -17.62 -0.48
CA SER A 52 15.00 -17.45 0.96
C SER A 52 13.49 -17.55 1.25
N PRO A 53 12.88 -18.75 1.17
CA PRO A 53 11.44 -18.94 1.30
C PRO A 53 10.90 -18.72 2.72
N GLU A 54 11.67 -19.06 3.75
CA GLU A 54 11.30 -18.80 5.15
C GLU A 54 11.22 -17.28 5.41
N ALA A 55 12.27 -16.55 5.03
CA ALA A 55 12.27 -15.09 5.12
C ALA A 55 11.17 -14.43 4.26
N ALA A 56 10.78 -15.02 3.13
CA ALA A 56 9.64 -14.55 2.36
C ALA A 56 8.32 -14.72 3.14
N SER A 57 8.19 -15.84 3.85
CA SER A 57 7.02 -16.16 4.67
C SER A 57 6.89 -15.23 5.88
N ASP A 58 7.99 -14.91 6.55
CA ASP A 58 8.00 -13.91 7.64
C ASP A 58 7.39 -12.56 7.22
N VAL A 59 7.73 -12.10 6.01
CA VAL A 59 7.20 -10.83 5.48
C VAL A 59 5.75 -10.99 5.02
N LEU A 60 5.38 -12.17 4.53
CA LEU A 60 4.04 -12.43 4.02
C LEU A 60 2.98 -12.38 5.12
N HIS A 61 3.30 -12.79 6.36
CA HIS A 61 2.40 -12.64 7.51
C HIS A 61 1.92 -11.19 7.70
N GLN A 62 2.81 -10.20 7.59
CA GLN A 62 2.44 -8.79 7.70
C GLN A 62 1.46 -8.35 6.60
N CYS A 63 1.59 -8.92 5.39
CA CYS A 63 0.66 -8.63 4.30
C CYS A 63 -0.73 -9.21 4.58
N ILE A 64 -0.78 -10.41 5.17
CA ILE A 64 -2.02 -11.11 5.54
C ILE A 64 -2.80 -10.31 6.58
N ASP A 65 -2.13 -9.81 7.62
CA ASP A 65 -2.76 -8.96 8.65
C ASP A 65 -3.50 -7.77 8.04
N VAL A 66 -2.81 -7.03 7.16
CA VAL A 66 -3.39 -5.86 6.49
C VAL A 66 -4.51 -6.27 5.56
N ALA A 67 -4.36 -7.36 4.80
CA ALA A 67 -5.39 -7.84 3.89
C ALA A 67 -6.67 -8.26 4.65
N GLY A 68 -6.54 -8.92 5.80
CA GLY A 68 -7.66 -9.28 6.67
C GLY A 68 -8.37 -8.02 7.23
N ALA A 69 -7.58 -7.08 7.76
CA ALA A 69 -8.11 -5.85 8.36
C ALA A 69 -8.78 -4.91 7.36
N THR A 70 -8.23 -4.75 6.15
CA THR A 70 -8.74 -3.77 5.17
C THR A 70 -9.59 -4.38 4.07
N ARG A 71 -9.59 -5.72 3.92
CA ARG A 71 -10.21 -6.45 2.79
C ARG A 71 -9.80 -5.93 1.42
N ALA A 72 -8.58 -5.39 1.32
CA ALA A 72 -8.12 -4.73 0.10
C ALA A 72 -7.74 -5.76 -0.95
N ARG A 73 -8.35 -5.64 -2.15
CA ARG A 73 -8.17 -6.62 -3.24
C ARG A 73 -6.73 -6.78 -3.72
N VAL A 74 -5.97 -5.69 -3.76
CA VAL A 74 -4.60 -5.71 -4.31
C VAL A 74 -3.64 -6.51 -3.41
N PRO A 75 -3.54 -6.24 -2.09
CA PRO A 75 -2.81 -7.12 -1.17
C PRO A 75 -3.24 -8.59 -1.27
N THR A 76 -4.55 -8.89 -1.29
CA THR A 76 -5.05 -10.28 -1.41
C THR A 76 -4.55 -10.96 -2.70
N ALA A 77 -4.57 -10.26 -3.83
CA ALA A 77 -4.07 -10.80 -5.10
C ALA A 77 -2.56 -11.06 -5.06
N ARG A 78 -1.79 -10.19 -4.40
CA ARG A 78 -0.34 -10.36 -4.23
C ARG A 78 -0.01 -11.52 -3.30
N ILE A 79 -0.74 -11.69 -2.19
CA ILE A 79 -0.59 -12.84 -1.30
C ILE A 79 -0.83 -14.15 -2.05
N ALA A 80 -1.87 -14.21 -2.87
CA ALA A 80 -2.14 -15.39 -3.70
C ALA A 80 -0.99 -15.72 -4.68
N GLU A 81 -0.29 -14.71 -5.22
CA GLU A 81 0.90 -14.92 -6.06
C GLU A 81 2.09 -15.44 -5.25
N VAL A 82 2.41 -14.84 -4.10
CA VAL A 82 3.51 -15.31 -3.24
C VAL A 82 3.26 -16.75 -2.81
N ARG A 83 2.03 -17.07 -2.39
CA ARG A 83 1.61 -18.41 -2.00
C ARG A 83 1.77 -19.43 -3.14
N ARG A 84 1.40 -19.06 -4.37
CA ARG A 84 1.64 -19.92 -5.54
C ARG A 84 3.13 -20.19 -5.74
N ARG A 85 4.00 -19.20 -5.54
CA ARG A 85 5.45 -19.37 -5.67
C ARG A 85 6.08 -20.15 -4.51
N LEU A 86 5.43 -20.22 -3.36
CA LEU A 86 5.84 -21.06 -2.24
C LEU A 86 5.55 -22.56 -2.46
N GLN A 87 4.82 -22.95 -3.51
CA GLN A 87 4.48 -24.35 -3.79
C GLN A 87 5.65 -25.35 -3.71
N PRO A 88 6.87 -25.04 -4.20
CA PRO A 88 8.01 -25.96 -4.09
C PRO A 88 8.38 -26.31 -2.64
N TRP A 89 8.01 -25.46 -1.67
CA TRP A 89 8.27 -25.61 -0.23
C TRP A 89 7.02 -25.99 0.57
N ARG A 90 5.98 -26.53 -0.08
CA ARG A 90 4.69 -26.83 0.58
C ARG A 90 4.77 -27.80 1.78
N SER A 91 5.86 -28.55 1.92
CA SER A 91 6.11 -29.46 3.04
C SER A 91 6.78 -28.78 4.24
N GLU A 92 7.25 -27.54 4.08
CA GLU A 92 7.92 -26.81 5.13
C GLU A 92 6.92 -26.20 6.12
N GLY A 93 7.28 -26.20 7.41
CA GLY A 93 6.41 -25.72 8.49
C GLY A 93 5.97 -24.28 8.31
N PHE A 94 6.88 -23.39 7.91
CA PHE A 94 6.56 -21.98 7.67
C PHE A 94 5.51 -21.75 6.57
N VAL A 95 5.37 -22.67 5.61
CA VAL A 95 4.29 -22.58 4.59
C VAL A 95 2.95 -22.99 5.21
N GLY A 96 2.96 -23.99 6.10
CA GLY A 96 1.79 -24.33 6.92
C GLY A 96 1.32 -23.15 7.76
N ASP A 97 2.25 -22.47 8.43
CA ASP A 97 1.94 -21.28 9.25
C ASP A 97 1.30 -20.16 8.43
N ILE A 98 1.72 -19.97 7.17
CA ILE A 98 1.09 -19.02 6.24
C ILE A 98 -0.33 -19.42 5.89
N ASP A 99 -0.57 -20.70 5.63
CA ASP A 99 -1.89 -21.22 5.29
C ASP A 99 -2.86 -21.10 6.47
N ASP A 100 -2.37 -21.34 7.69
CA ASP A 100 -3.14 -21.19 8.92
C ASP A 100 -3.44 -19.72 9.22
N HIS A 101 -2.44 -18.83 9.10
CA HIS A 101 -2.67 -17.39 9.26
C HIS A 101 -3.66 -16.87 8.20
N LEU A 102 -3.54 -17.29 6.94
CA LEU A 102 -4.52 -16.95 5.89
C LEU A 102 -5.94 -17.38 6.26
N ARG A 103 -6.09 -18.58 6.82
CA ARG A 103 -7.37 -19.11 7.25
C ARG A 103 -7.95 -18.28 8.40
N GLU A 104 -7.14 -17.97 9.41
CA GLU A 104 -7.55 -17.17 10.56
C GLU A 104 -7.95 -15.75 10.13
N ALA A 105 -7.07 -15.04 9.42
CA ALA A 105 -7.30 -13.65 9.02
C ALA A 105 -8.51 -13.45 8.08
N MET A 106 -8.88 -14.48 7.31
CA MET A 106 -9.99 -14.41 6.36
C MET A 106 -11.31 -14.96 6.92
N LEU A 107 -11.26 -15.83 7.94
CA LEU A 107 -12.45 -16.37 8.61
C LEU A 107 -12.83 -15.64 9.90
N ALA A 108 -11.92 -14.85 10.51
CA ALA A 108 -12.15 -14.10 11.75
C ALA A 108 -13.09 -12.88 11.58
N LEU A 109 -14.21 -13.06 10.88
CA LEU A 109 -14.96 -11.99 10.23
C LEU A 109 -16.45 -12.05 10.54
#